data_AF-A0A7K0C2C6-F1
#
_entry.id   AF-A0A7K0C2C6-F1
#
_cell.length_a   1.000
_cell.length_b   1.000
_cell.length_c   1.000
_cell.angle_alpha   90.00
_cell.angle_beta   90.00
_cell.angle_gamma   90.00
#
_symmetry.space_group_name_H-M   'P 1'
#
loop_
_entity.id
_entity.type
_entity.pdbx_description
1 polymer ?
#
loop_
_entity_poly.entity_id
_entity_poly.type
_entity_poly.pdbx_seq_one_letter_code
_entity_poly.pdbx_strand_id
1 'polypeptide(L)' 'MPSIPANSTVWRKSSQCGGNGTCVEVARLGSAKIGARDTKRGEDGPVLQFSTSDWRTFTARIKNGDLDC' A
#
# COMPACT_ATOMS: atom_id res chain seq x y z
N MET A 1 -18.70 7.66 -8.72
CA MET A 1 -17.32 7.15 -8.54
C MET A 1 -17.43 5.64 -8.35
N PRO A 2 -16.70 4.79 -9.08
CA PRO A 2 -16.87 3.35 -8.94
C PRO A 2 -16.20 2.90 -7.64
N SER A 3 -17.01 2.60 -6.64
CA SER A 3 -16.59 1.94 -5.40
C SER A 3 -16.12 0.53 -5.75
N ILE A 4 -14.83 0.28 -5.62
CA ILE A 4 -14.25 -1.06 -5.78
C ILE A 4 -14.87 -1.95 -4.68
N PRO A 5 -15.64 -3.01 -5.02
CA PRO A 5 -16.29 -3.83 -4.01
C PRO A 5 -15.22 -4.53 -3.15
N ALA A 6 -15.34 -4.35 -1.83
CA ALA A 6 -14.40 -4.81 -0.80
C ALA A 6 -14.31 -6.34 -0.63
N ASN A 7 -14.79 -7.14 -1.58
CA ASN A 7 -15.02 -8.57 -1.37
C ASN A 7 -13.80 -9.48 -1.63
N SER A 8 -12.58 -8.93 -1.77
CA SER A 8 -11.34 -9.70 -1.62
C SER A 8 -10.07 -8.85 -1.45
N THR A 9 -10.21 -7.57 -1.10
CA THR A 9 -9.03 -6.70 -0.92
C THR A 9 -8.59 -6.79 0.54
N VAL A 10 -7.74 -7.78 0.84
CA VAL A 10 -7.18 -7.96 2.19
C VAL A 10 -6.06 -6.94 2.41
N TRP A 11 -6.36 -5.89 3.16
CA TRP A 11 -5.38 -4.91 3.60
C TRP A 11 -4.47 -5.51 4.65
N ARG A 12 -3.15 -5.41 4.41
CA ARG A 12 -2.11 -5.83 5.35
C ARG A 12 -1.40 -4.60 5.88
N LYS A 13 -1.47 -4.44 7.20
CA LYS A 13 -0.72 -3.43 7.95
C LYS A 13 0.69 -3.95 8.26
N SER A 14 1.69 -3.08 8.19
CA SER A 14 3.05 -3.43 8.60
C SER A 14 3.11 -3.79 10.09
N SER A 15 3.84 -4.84 10.44
CA SER A 15 4.09 -5.26 11.83
C SER A 15 4.92 -4.24 12.62
N GLN A 16 5.62 -3.33 11.93
CA GLN A 16 6.40 -2.24 12.52
C GLN A 16 5.54 -1.02 12.88
N CYS A 17 4.22 -1.11 12.70
CA CYS A 17 3.28 -0.06 13.05
C CYS A 17 3.16 0.08 14.58
N GLY A 18 3.87 1.04 15.16
CA GLY A 18 3.71 1.44 16.56
C GLY A 18 2.45 2.28 16.81
N GLY A 19 2.11 2.52 18.09
CA GLY A 19 0.87 3.17 18.54
C GLY A 19 0.62 4.62 18.09
N ASN A 20 1.52 5.23 17.31
CA ASN A 20 1.43 6.62 16.86
C ASN A 20 0.63 6.81 15.56
N GLY A 21 0.09 5.73 14.97
CA GLY A 21 -0.88 5.82 13.87
C GLY A 21 -0.32 6.23 12.50
N THR A 22 0.99 6.40 12.35
CA THR A 22 1.68 6.72 11.09
C THR A 22 2.09 5.45 10.36
N CYS A 23 1.11 4.67 9.91
CA CYS A 23 1.36 3.37 9.32
C CYS A 23 0.84 3.30 7.88
N VAL A 24 1.46 2.43 7.10
CA VAL A 24 1.04 2.14 5.73
C VAL A 24 0.40 0.75 5.70
N GLU A 25 -0.73 0.68 5.01
CA GLU A 25 -1.41 -0.57 4.68
C GLU A 25 -1.30 -0.81 3.17
N VAL A 26 -1.06 -2.07 2.81
CA VAL A 26 -0.91 -2.48 1.41
C VAL A 26 -1.88 -3.60 1.11
N ALA A 27 -2.51 -3.55 -0.07
CA ALA A 27 -3.39 -4.60 -0.54
C ALA A 27 -3.20 -4.89 -2.03
N ARG A 28 -3.58 -6.10 -2.46
CA ARG A 28 -3.73 -6.42 -3.87
C ARG A 28 -5.11 -5.95 -4.34
N LEU A 29 -5.13 -5.08 -5.35
CA LEU A 29 -6.33 -4.58 -6.00
C LEU A 29 -6.53 -5.39 -7.30
N GLY A 30 -7.05 -6.61 -7.17
CA GLY A 30 -7.18 -7.55 -8.29
C GLY A 30 -5.86 -8.23 -8.69
N SER A 31 -5.74 -8.65 -9.95
CA SER A 31 -4.63 -9.48 -10.42
C SER A 31 -3.32 -8.73 -10.71
N ALA A 32 -3.40 -7.43 -11.06
CA ALA A 32 -2.25 -6.69 -11.58
C ALA A 32 -1.90 -5.41 -10.81
N LYS A 33 -2.72 -4.98 -9.84
CA LYS A 33 -2.50 -3.72 -9.11
C LYS A 33 -2.24 -3.93 -7.63
N ILE A 34 -1.42 -3.04 -7.07
CA ILE A 34 -1.14 -2.93 -5.64
C ILE A 34 -1.65 -1.57 -5.17
N GLY A 35 -2.40 -1.54 -4.08
CA GLY A 35 -2.82 -0.32 -3.39
C GLY A 35 -2.00 -0.11 -2.13
N ALA A 36 -1.56 1.12 -1.90
CA ALA A 36 -0.99 1.56 -0.64
C ALA A 36 -1.80 2.73 -0.08
N ARG A 37 -2.14 2.69 1.21
CA ARG A 37 -2.85 3.78 1.90
C ARG A 37 -2.24 4.03 3.26
N ASP A 38 -2.38 5.25 3.77
CA ASP A 38 -2.00 5.56 5.14
C ASP A 38 -3.14 5.22 6.11
N THR A 39 -2.79 4.60 7.23
CA THR A 39 -3.77 4.21 8.27
C THR A 39 -4.39 5.43 8.96
N LYS A 40 -3.71 6.58 8.98
CA LYS A 40 -4.20 7.79 9.67
C LYS A 40 -5.42 8.39 8.98
N ARG A 41 -5.48 8.31 7.65
CA ARG A 41 -6.64 8.76 6.85
C ARG A 41 -7.74 7.70 6.75
N GLY A 42 -7.51 6.48 7.25
CA GLY A 42 -8.52 5.44 7.33
C GLY A 42 -9.04 4.99 5.95
N GLU A 43 -10.30 4.57 5.91
CA GLU A 43 -10.94 4.00 4.71
C GLU A 43 -11.18 5.05 3.61
N ASP A 44 -11.32 6.33 4.00
CA ASP A 44 -11.48 7.48 3.10
C ASP A 44 -10.15 8.07 2.61
N GLY A 45 -9.03 7.48 3.04
CA GLY A 45 -7.70 7.92 2.62
C GLY A 45 -7.45 7.68 1.12
N PRO A 46 -6.70 8.59 0.45
CA PRO A 46 -6.30 8.38 -0.93
C PRO A 46 -5.45 7.11 -1.03
N VAL A 47 -5.85 6.20 -1.92
CA VAL A 47 -5.11 4.97 -2.22
C VAL A 47 -4.16 5.24 -3.37
N LEU A 48 -2.86 5.15 -3.12
CA LEU A 48 -1.86 5.13 -4.17
C LEU A 48 -1.89 3.77 -4.86
N GLN A 49 -2.10 3.77 -6.18
CA GLN A 49 -2.16 2.54 -6.98
C GLN A 49 -0.89 2.38 -7.79
N PHE A 50 -0.31 1.20 -7.73
CA PHE A 50 0.88 0.80 -8.48
C PHE A 50 0.55 -0.43 -9.32
N SER A 51 1.27 -0.61 -10.43
CA SER A 51 1.33 -1.92 -11.07
C SER A 51 2.13 -2.90 -10.20
N THR A 52 1.88 -4.20 -10.36
CA THR A 52 2.63 -5.23 -9.62
C THR A 52 4.13 -5.20 -9.94
N SER A 53 4.50 -4.88 -11.18
CA SER A 53 5.88 -4.72 -11.62
C SER A 53 6.55 -3.51 -10.98
N ASP A 54 5.88 -2.35 -10.98
CA ASP A 54 6.43 -1.13 -10.38
C ASP A 54 6.60 -1.29 -8.88
N TRP A 55 5.62 -1.91 -8.21
CA TRP A 55 5.71 -2.19 -6.79
C TRP A 55 6.91 -3.08 -6.44
N ARG A 56 7.21 -4.11 -7.26
CA ARG A 56 8.38 -4.97 -7.08
C ARG A 56 9.68 -4.19 -7.26
N THR A 57 9.80 -3.41 -8.33
CA THR A 57 10.99 -2.58 -8.58
C THR A 57 11.19 -1.55 -7.49
N PHE A 58 10.13 -0.85 -7.10
CA PHE A 58 10.15 0.15 -6.02
C PHE A 58 10.63 -0.45 -4.71
N THR A 59 10.02 -1.56 -4.26
CA THR A 59 10.42 -2.21 -3.00
C THR A 59 11.82 -2.80 -3.05
N ALA A 60 12.29 -3.28 -4.21
CA ALA A 60 13.67 -3.71 -4.38
C ALA A 60 14.65 -2.53 -4.25
N ARG A 61 14.35 -1.39 -4.87
CA ARG A 61 15.17 -0.17 -4.77
C ARG A 61 15.24 0.37 -3.34
N ILE A 62 14.11 0.37 -2.61
CA ILE A 62 14.10 0.70 -1.17
C ILE A 62 15.05 -0.21 -0.40
N LYS A 63 14.94 -1.53 -0.59
CA LYS A 63 15.79 -2.49 0.14
C LYS A 63 17.28 -2.33 -0.18
N ASN A 64 17.60 -1.89 -1.39
CA ASN A 64 18.97 -1.62 -1.82
C ASN A 64 19.49 -0.24 -1.37
N GLY A 65 18.66 0.59 -0.71
CA GLY A 65 19.05 1.95 -0.31
C GLY A 65 19.17 2.95 -1.45
N ASP A 66 18.71 2.60 -2.65
CA ASP A 66 18.82 3.44 -3.87
C ASP A 66 17.92 4.69 -3.83
N LEU A 67 17.00 4.76 -2.86
CA LEU A 67 16.07 5.86 -2.66
C LEU A 67 16.33 6.66 -1.38
N ASP A 68 17.47 6.43 -0.73
CA ASP A 68 17.92 7.18 0.45
C ASP A 68 18.81 8.33 -0.05
N CYS A 69 18.24 9.53 -0.14
CA CYS A 69 18.94 10.75 -0.54
C CYS A 69 18.82 11.85 0.52
#